data_AF-A0A350UKZ2-F1
#
_entry.id   AF-A0A350UKZ2-F1
#
_cell.length_a   1.000
_cell.length_b   1.000
_cell.length_c   1.000
_cell.angle_alpha   90.00
_cell.angle_beta   90.00
_cell.angle_gamma   90.00
#
_symmetry.space_group_name_H-M   'P 1'
#
loop_
_entity.id
_entity.type
_entity.pdbx_description
1 polymer ?
#
loop_
_entity_poly.entity_id
_entity_poly.type
_entity_poly.pdbx_seq_one_letter_code
_entity_poly.pdbx_strand_id
1 'polypeptide(L)'
;MKMDQRHRPSEDLWRRTLAQIPSVFGRLDYLARLRDPNSGIYKHHGLAQVFGEAEADRALRESHLTSFHEWLALPLEHQRVDLALFFSGLLVDRQTLIETWLRLAHYRNLIPASAREPERLLYLADIETLLLGLRSGPASAS
;
A
#
# COMPACT_ATOMS: atom_id res chain seq x y z
N MET A 1 -30.81 -0.70 3.46
CA MET A 1 -30.81 -0.68 1.98
C MET A 1 -29.39 -0.93 1.51
N LYS A 2 -29.04 -2.17 1.12
CA LYS A 2 -27.70 -2.48 0.61
C LYS A 2 -27.63 -1.97 -0.82
N MET A 3 -26.87 -0.91 -1.08
CA MET A 3 -26.50 -0.57 -2.45
C MET A 3 -25.56 -1.67 -2.93
N ASP A 4 -26.04 -2.47 -3.87
CA ASP A 4 -25.23 -3.39 -4.64
C ASP A 4 -24.23 -2.54 -5.45
N GLN A 5 -23.03 -2.33 -4.90
CA GLN A 5 -21.93 -1.71 -5.64
C GLN A 5 -21.50 -2.72 -6.70
N ARG A 6 -22.10 -2.62 -7.88
CA ARG A 6 -21.61 -3.32 -9.08
C ARG A 6 -20.24 -2.74 -9.42
N HIS A 7 -19.20 -3.40 -8.91
CA HIS A 7 -17.84 -3.16 -9.33
C HIS A 7 -17.69 -3.48 -10.80
N ARG A 8 -16.81 -2.74 -11.47
CA ARG A 8 -16.54 -3.02 -12.88
C ARG A 8 -15.65 -4.27 -13.00
N PRO A 9 -15.68 -4.97 -14.14
CA PRO A 9 -14.88 -6.19 -14.32
C PRO A 9 -13.36 -5.99 -14.11
N SER A 10 -12.85 -4.80 -14.45
CA SER A 10 -11.47 -4.37 -14.22
C SER A 10 -11.11 -4.30 -12.73
N GLU A 11 -11.98 -3.69 -11.94
CA GLU A 11 -11.87 -3.56 -10.49
C GLU A 11 -11.95 -4.95 -9.81
N ASP A 12 -12.89 -5.79 -10.22
CA ASP A 12 -13.04 -7.15 -9.67
C ASP A 12 -11.83 -8.05 -9.94
N LEU A 13 -11.33 -8.04 -11.18
CA LEU A 13 -10.13 -8.79 -11.55
C LEU A 13 -8.93 -8.34 -10.72
N TRP A 14 -8.77 -7.03 -10.59
CA TRP A 14 -7.64 -6.47 -9.88
C TRP A 14 -7.72 -6.72 -8.38
N ARG A 15 -8.91 -6.59 -7.77
CA ARG A 15 -9.15 -6.96 -6.36
C ARG A 15 -8.74 -8.41 -6.08
N ARG A 16 -9.06 -9.36 -6.97
CA ARG A 16 -8.65 -10.77 -6.83
C ARG A 16 -7.14 -10.95 -6.92
N THR A 17 -6.49 -10.19 -7.79
CA THR A 17 -5.02 -10.21 -7.95
C THR A 17 -4.35 -9.66 -6.70
N LEU A 18 -4.82 -8.51 -6.18
CA LEU A 18 -4.31 -7.91 -4.96
C LEU A 18 -4.56 -8.77 -3.72
N ALA A 19 -5.66 -9.52 -3.67
CA ALA A 19 -5.96 -10.43 -2.57
C ALA A 19 -4.90 -11.54 -2.40
N GLN A 20 -4.08 -11.80 -3.43
CA GLN A 20 -2.93 -12.72 -3.33
C GLN A 20 -1.77 -12.12 -2.54
N ILE A 21 -1.73 -10.81 -2.34
CA ILE A 21 -0.75 -10.13 -1.49
C ILE A 21 -1.29 -10.15 -0.05
N PRO A 22 -0.66 -10.93 0.87
CA PRO A 22 -1.24 -11.18 2.19
C PRO A 22 -1.34 -9.93 3.05
N SER A 23 -0.31 -9.07 2.98
CA SER A 23 -0.25 -7.82 3.73
C SER A 23 -1.01 -6.70 3.03
N VAL A 24 -1.79 -5.93 3.80
CA VAL A 24 -2.45 -4.71 3.30
C VAL A 24 -1.40 -3.66 2.94
N PHE A 25 -0.36 -3.50 3.77
CA PHE A 25 0.78 -2.65 3.48
C PHE A 25 1.55 -3.12 2.24
N GLY A 26 1.67 -4.44 2.03
CA GLY A 26 2.23 -5.00 0.80
C GLY A 26 1.42 -4.63 -0.45
N ARG A 27 0.08 -4.62 -0.36
CA ARG A 27 -0.79 -4.13 -1.46
C ARG A 27 -0.55 -2.64 -1.72
N LEU A 28 -0.42 -1.85 -0.65
CA LEU A 28 -0.13 -0.42 -0.73
C LEU A 28 1.21 -0.16 -1.44
N ASP A 29 2.29 -0.83 -1.03
CA ASP A 29 3.60 -0.73 -1.67
C ASP A 29 3.56 -1.13 -3.14
N TYR A 30 2.93 -2.26 -3.46
CA TYR A 30 2.80 -2.73 -4.84
C TYR A 30 2.06 -1.73 -5.72
N LEU A 31 0.92 -1.20 -5.27
CA LEU A 31 0.13 -0.24 -6.02
C LEU A 31 0.84 1.09 -6.22
N ALA A 32 1.57 1.56 -5.21
CA ALA A 32 2.37 2.78 -5.31
C ALA A 32 3.44 2.66 -6.41
N ARG A 33 4.04 1.48 -6.61
CA ARG A 33 5.04 1.23 -7.67
C ARG A 33 4.46 1.24 -9.08
N LEU A 34 3.16 0.99 -9.23
CA LEU A 34 2.48 1.07 -10.53
C LEU A 34 2.20 2.53 -10.93
N ARG A 35 2.28 3.48 -10.00
CA ARG A 35 2.12 4.90 -10.27
C ARG A 35 3.42 5.48 -10.80
N ASP A 36 3.38 6.03 -12.00
CA ASP A 36 4.48 6.83 -12.51
C ASP A 36 4.66 8.10 -11.65
N PRO A 37 5.86 8.36 -11.08
CA PRO A 37 6.05 9.46 -10.14
C PRO A 37 6.01 10.84 -10.80
N ASN A 38 6.17 10.93 -12.13
CA ASN A 38 6.22 12.20 -12.86
C ASN A 38 4.83 12.65 -13.35
N SER A 39 3.98 11.71 -13.76
CA SER A 39 2.66 11.96 -14.32
C SER A 39 1.51 11.60 -13.36
N GLY A 40 1.77 10.75 -12.35
CA GLY A 40 0.75 10.25 -11.44
C GLY A 40 -0.22 9.24 -12.07
N ILE A 41 0.05 8.79 -13.30
CA ILE A 41 -0.73 7.78 -14.03
C ILE A 41 -0.27 6.39 -13.59
N TYR A 42 -1.22 5.50 -13.33
CA TYR A 42 -0.96 4.10 -13.03
C TYR A 42 -0.85 3.29 -14.32
N LYS A 43 0.18 2.44 -14.41
CA LYS A 43 0.43 1.61 -15.59
C LYS A 43 0.55 0.15 -15.19
N HIS A 44 -0.21 -0.70 -15.88
CA HIS A 44 -0.09 -2.15 -15.74
C HIS A 44 -0.44 -2.82 -17.08
N HIS A 45 0.57 -3.40 -17.75
CA HIS A 45 0.44 -3.94 -19.10
C HIS A 45 -0.69 -4.96 -19.26
N GLY A 46 -0.79 -5.96 -18.36
CA GLY A 46 -1.83 -7.00 -18.47
C GLY A 46 -3.26 -6.44 -18.38
N LEU A 47 -3.54 -5.63 -17.36
CA LEU A 47 -4.82 -4.97 -17.19
C LEU A 47 -5.16 -4.02 -18.36
N ALA A 48 -4.18 -3.24 -18.84
CA ALA A 48 -4.36 -2.36 -19.99
C ALA A 48 -4.64 -3.13 -21.30
N GLN A 49 -4.05 -4.32 -21.47
CA GLN A 49 -4.33 -5.18 -22.63
C GLN A 49 -5.78 -5.69 -22.64
N VAL A 50 -6.37 -5.93 -21.46
CA VAL A 50 -7.74 -6.46 -21.34
C VAL A 50 -8.80 -5.36 -21.37
N PHE A 51 -8.55 -4.22 -20.71
CA PHE A 51 -9.57 -3.18 -20.49
C PHE A 51 -9.22 -1.80 -21.06
N GLY A 52 -8.02 -1.62 -21.62
CA GLY A 52 -7.49 -0.32 -22.07
C GLY A 52 -6.79 0.47 -20.96
N GLU A 53 -5.94 1.42 -21.35
CA GLU A 53 -5.10 2.19 -20.41
C GLU A 53 -5.92 3.02 -19.42
N ALA A 54 -6.95 3.73 -19.87
CA ALA A 54 -7.75 4.60 -19.02
C ALA A 54 -8.52 3.83 -17.94
N GLU A 55 -9.07 2.68 -18.30
CA GLU A 55 -9.79 1.82 -17.36
C GLU A 55 -8.84 1.14 -16.38
N ALA A 56 -7.64 0.74 -16.84
CA ALA A 56 -6.58 0.24 -15.98
C ALA A 56 -6.10 1.30 -14.98
N ASP A 57 -5.81 2.52 -15.42
CA ASP A 57 -5.41 3.62 -14.52
C ASP A 57 -6.45 3.85 -13.43
N ARG A 58 -7.73 3.92 -13.80
CA ARG A 58 -8.81 4.15 -12.83
C ARG A 58 -8.92 3.02 -11.81
N ALA A 59 -8.95 1.76 -12.27
CA ALA A 59 -9.06 0.60 -11.37
C ALA A 59 -7.88 0.52 -10.39
N LEU A 60 -6.66 0.82 -10.85
CA LEU A 60 -5.46 0.85 -10.01
C LEU A 60 -5.50 1.99 -8.99
N ARG A 61 -5.93 3.19 -9.40
CA ARG A 61 -6.07 4.36 -8.52
C ARG A 61 -7.07 4.12 -7.40
N GLU A 62 -8.24 3.60 -7.74
CA GLU A 62 -9.29 3.28 -6.76
C GLU A 62 -8.84 2.18 -5.79
N SER A 63 -8.13 1.17 -6.30
CA SER A 63 -7.59 0.10 -5.46
C SER A 63 -6.48 0.58 -4.54
N HIS A 64 -5.65 1.53 -5.00
CA HIS A 64 -4.61 2.15 -4.18
C HIS A 64 -5.23 2.95 -3.03
N LEU A 65 -6.23 3.78 -3.33
CA LEU A 65 -6.95 4.53 -2.31
C LEU A 65 -7.69 3.62 -1.32
N THR A 66 -8.29 2.53 -1.81
CA THR A 66 -8.98 1.55 -0.96
C THR A 66 -8.00 0.87 -0.01
N SER A 67 -6.86 0.39 -0.50
CA SER A 67 -5.83 -0.27 0.32
C SER A 67 -5.23 0.68 1.35
N PHE A 68 -5.08 1.96 1.00
CA PHE A 68 -4.63 3.01 1.93
C PHE A 68 -5.63 3.23 3.07
N HIS A 69 -6.93 3.31 2.77
CA HIS A 69 -7.97 3.40 3.80
C HIS A 69 -8.07 2.14 4.65
N GLU A 70 -7.93 0.95 4.04
CA GLU A 70 -7.89 -0.32 4.77
C GLU A 70 -6.76 -0.33 5.79
N TRP A 71 -5.55 0.11 5.41
CA TRP A 71 -4.41 0.19 6.32
C TRP A 71 -4.59 1.23 7.42
N LEU A 72 -5.10 2.42 7.09
CA LEU A 72 -5.41 3.48 8.07
C LEU A 72 -6.50 3.08 9.07
N ALA A 73 -7.42 2.22 8.67
CA ALA A 73 -8.49 1.73 9.56
C ALA A 73 -8.01 0.65 10.54
N LEU A 74 -6.82 0.09 10.35
CA LEU A 74 -6.25 -0.87 11.28
C LEU A 74 -5.82 -0.16 12.58
N PRO A 75 -6.07 -0.76 13.76
CA PRO A 75 -5.40 -0.34 14.99
C PRO A 75 -3.87 -0.41 14.82
N LEU A 76 -3.14 0.50 15.49
CA LEU A 76 -1.68 0.63 15.36
C LEU A 76 -0.93 -0.71 15.61
N GLU A 77 -1.43 -1.53 16.53
CA GLU A 77 -0.89 -2.87 16.81
C GLU A 77 -1.03 -3.84 15.61
N HIS A 78 -2.14 -3.76 14.88
CA HIS A 78 -2.36 -4.54 13.66
C HIS A 78 -1.58 -3.98 12.48
N GLN A 79 -1.45 -2.65 12.36
CA GLN A 79 -0.54 -2.05 11.38
C GLN A 79 0.90 -2.53 11.57
N ARG A 80 1.36 -2.66 12.83
CA ARG A 80 2.70 -3.22 13.15
C ARG A 80 2.87 -4.65 12.66
N VAL A 81 1.89 -5.52 12.92
CA VAL A 81 1.92 -6.93 12.50
C VAL A 81 1.90 -7.04 10.98
N ASP A 82 1.03 -6.27 10.32
CA ASP A 82 0.92 -6.23 8.86
C ASP A 82 2.21 -5.72 8.20
N LEU A 83 2.84 -4.67 8.75
CA LEU A 83 4.13 -4.16 8.28
C LEU A 83 5.26 -5.19 8.47
N ALA A 84 5.27 -5.90 9.59
CA ALA A 84 6.25 -6.97 9.83
C ALA A 84 6.08 -8.14 8.85
N LEU A 85 4.83 -8.49 8.50
CA LEU A 85 4.51 -9.48 7.48
C LEU A 85 4.99 -9.03 6.08
N PHE A 86 4.84 -7.76 5.74
CA PHE A 86 5.41 -7.22 4.50
C PHE A 86 6.95 -7.33 4.49
N PHE A 87 7.62 -6.94 5.58
CA PHE A 87 9.07 -6.99 5.66
C PHE A 87 9.63 -8.41 5.61
N SER A 88 8.95 -9.41 6.17
CA SER A 88 9.42 -10.80 6.11
C SER A 88 9.42 -11.39 4.70
N GLY A 89 8.66 -10.81 3.77
CA GLY A 89 8.68 -11.17 2.35
C GLY A 89 9.83 -10.56 1.55
N LEU A 90 10.63 -9.66 2.12
CA LEU A 90 11.74 -8.99 1.43
C LEU A 90 13.06 -9.69 1.69
N LEU A 91 13.88 -9.83 0.63
CA LEU A 91 15.24 -10.40 0.71
C LEU A 91 16.27 -9.36 1.18
N VAL A 92 15.94 -8.58 2.21
CA VAL A 92 16.80 -7.55 2.80
C VAL A 92 16.73 -7.68 4.31
N ASP A 93 17.87 -7.55 4.98
CA ASP A 93 17.92 -7.48 6.45
C ASP A 93 16.96 -6.38 6.95
N ARG A 94 16.16 -6.73 7.96
CA ARG A 94 15.13 -5.87 8.53
C ARG A 94 15.72 -4.55 9.04
N GLN A 95 16.88 -4.59 9.68
CA GLN A 95 17.49 -3.39 10.25
C GLN A 95 17.92 -2.42 9.15
N THR A 96 18.63 -2.94 8.14
CA THR A 96 19.06 -2.19 6.94
C THR A 96 17.86 -1.60 6.20
N LEU A 97 16.77 -2.36 6.08
CA LEU A 97 15.53 -1.90 5.47
C LEU A 97 14.93 -0.71 6.23
N ILE A 98 14.74 -0.84 7.54
CA ILE A 98 14.16 0.20 8.39
C ILE A 98 15.01 1.46 8.36
N GLU A 99 16.34 1.33 8.49
CA GLU A 99 17.26 2.48 8.43
C GLU A 99 17.21 3.20 7.08
N THR A 100 17.13 2.43 5.99
CA THR A 100 17.00 2.99 4.65
C THR A 100 15.67 3.71 4.47
N TRP A 101 14.57 3.14 4.97
CA TRP A 101 13.24 3.74 4.88
C TRP A 101 13.13 5.02 5.70
N LEU A 102 13.69 5.05 6.92
CA LEU A 102 13.76 6.26 7.74
C LEU A 102 14.64 7.35 7.09
N ARG A 103 15.76 6.97 6.47
CA ARG A 103 16.68 7.90 5.83
C ARG A 103 16.13 8.50 4.53
N LEU A 104 15.54 7.66 3.67
CA LEU A 104 15.08 8.06 2.33
C LEU A 104 13.60 8.45 2.29
N ALA A 105 12.89 8.27 3.42
CA ALA A 105 11.47 8.55 3.57
C ALA A 105 10.59 7.88 2.48
N HIS A 106 10.95 6.66 2.05
CA HIS A 106 10.26 5.94 0.97
C HIS A 106 8.77 5.76 1.22
N TYR A 107 8.38 5.59 2.48
CA TYR A 107 6.99 5.46 2.90
C TYR A 107 6.11 6.65 2.47
N ARG A 108 6.68 7.85 2.26
CA ARG A 108 5.93 9.02 1.77
C ARG A 108 5.37 8.82 0.36
N ASN A 109 6.09 8.07 -0.49
CA ASN A 109 5.67 7.82 -1.86
C ASN A 109 4.49 6.83 -1.95
N LEU A 110 4.21 6.11 -0.86
CA LEU A 110 3.12 5.15 -0.77
C LEU A 110 1.75 5.81 -0.61
N ILE A 111 1.72 7.12 -0.34
CA ILE A 111 0.46 7.82 -0.16
C ILE A 111 -0.23 8.05 -1.52
N PRO A 112 -1.51 7.68 -1.69
CA PRO A 112 -2.27 8.01 -2.91
C PRO A 112 -2.31 9.52 -3.17
N ALA A 113 -2.27 9.94 -4.44
CA ALA A 113 -2.37 11.36 -4.80
C ALA A 113 -3.70 12.00 -4.33
N SER A 114 -4.79 11.20 -4.30
CA SER A 114 -6.13 11.62 -3.87
C SER A 114 -6.37 11.56 -2.35
N ALA A 115 -5.40 11.11 -1.55
CA ALA A 115 -5.54 11.08 -0.10
C ALA A 115 -5.66 12.50 0.46
N ARG A 116 -6.58 12.70 1.41
CA ARG A 116 -6.82 13.99 2.06
C ARG A 116 -5.75 14.29 3.10
N GLU A 117 -5.53 15.56 3.40
CA GLU A 117 -4.48 15.97 4.34
C GLU A 117 -4.54 15.30 5.72
N PRO A 118 -5.71 15.17 6.39
CA PRO A 118 -5.77 14.46 7.67
C PRO A 118 -5.37 12.98 7.56
N GLU A 119 -5.72 12.32 6.46
CA GLU A 119 -5.38 10.91 6.21
C GLU A 119 -3.86 10.77 5.96
N ARG A 120 -3.25 11.75 5.27
CA ARG A 120 -1.80 11.83 5.06
C ARG A 120 -1.05 11.95 6.38
N LEU A 121 -1.49 12.87 7.24
CA LEU A 121 -0.86 13.12 8.54
C LEU A 121 -0.96 11.91 9.46
N LEU A 122 -2.14 11.26 9.51
CA LEU A 122 -2.32 10.04 10.28
C LEU A 122 -1.40 8.92 9.78
N TYR A 123 -1.35 8.69 8.46
CA TYR A 123 -0.45 7.70 7.88
C TYR A 123 1.00 7.93 8.27
N LEU A 124 1.48 9.17 8.14
CA LEU A 124 2.86 9.53 8.44
C LEU A 124 3.18 9.34 9.93
N ALA A 125 2.28 9.77 10.82
CA ALA A 125 2.45 9.59 12.25
C ALA A 125 2.53 8.11 12.64
N ASP A 126 1.61 7.29 12.09
CA ASP A 126 1.56 5.85 12.35
C ASP A 126 2.82 5.15 11.82
N ILE A 127 3.16 5.34 10.54
CA ILE A 127 4.29 4.61 9.93
C ILE A 127 5.63 5.01 10.55
N GLU A 128 5.83 6.28 10.88
CA GLU A 128 7.07 6.73 11.53
C GLU A 128 7.17 6.15 12.96
N THR A 129 6.06 6.13 13.71
CA THR A 129 5.99 5.49 15.03
C THR A 129 6.35 4.00 14.94
N LEU A 130 5.79 3.29 13.94
CA LEU A 130 6.05 1.87 13.73
C LEU A 130 7.50 1.59 13.34
N LEU A 131 8.06 2.34 12.40
CA LEU A 131 9.46 2.19 11.97
C LEU A 131 10.44 2.45 13.13
N LEU A 132 10.19 3.49 13.94
CA LEU A 132 11.00 3.80 15.13
C LEU A 132 10.89 2.71 16.21
N GLY A 133 9.68 2.18 16.42
CA GLY A 133 9.43 1.07 17.33
C GLY A 133 10.13 -0.22 16.90
N LEU A 134 10.03 -0.57 15.61
CA LEU A 134 10.68 -1.76 15.04
C LEU A 134 12.21 -1.65 15.03
N ARG A 135 12.77 -0.44 14.88
CA ARG A 135 14.21 -0.17 15.00
C ARG A 135 14.74 -0.43 16.41
N SER A 136 13.91 -0.19 17.42
CA SER A 136 14.30 -0.25 18.84
C SER A 136 13.98 -1.60 19.49
N GLY A 137 13.11 -2.41 18.86
CA GLY A 137 12.71 -3.73 19.34
C GLY A 137 13.67 -4.86 18.94
N PRO A 138 13.77 -5.94 19.74
CA PRO A 138 14.63 -7.08 19.44
C PRO A 138 14.27 -7.76 18.09
N ALA A 139 15.26 -8.39 17.46
CA ALA A 139 15.14 -9.10 16.18
C ALA A 139 14.05 -10.19 16.15
N SER A 140 13.61 -10.66 17.32
CA SER A 140 12.94 -11.96 17.49
C SER A 140 11.60 -11.83 18.23
N ALA A 141 10.52 -11.80 17.45
CA ALA A 141 9.24 -12.38 17.83
C ALA A 141 8.66 -12.98 16.54
N SER A 142 9.14 -14.18 16.23
CA SER A 142 8.57 -15.07 15.21
C SER A 142 7.44 -15.87 15.81
#